data_AF-A0A1F3KAZ2-F1
#
_entry.id   AF-A0A1F3KAZ2-F1
#
_cell.length_a   1.000
_cell.length_b   1.000
_cell.length_c   1.000
_cell.angle_alpha   90.00
_cell.angle_beta   90.00
_cell.angle_gamma   90.00
#
_symmetry.space_group_name_H-M   'P 1'
#
loop_
_entity.id
_entity.type
_entity.pdbx_description
1 polymer ?
#
loop_
_entity_poly.entity_id
_entity_poly.type
_entity_poly.pdbx_seq_one_letter_code
_entity_poly.pdbx_strand_id
1 'polypeptide(L)'
;MRYPFFSFPSIVLSFLLFAGCGVSKSGDMQNIPPLNIRPVTYQKAEKVCGDLQPDSLTLELFSLSLDSVPEGLLVDSLRAFIDRFVLATDSADMLAPDPDSLFSQFVGNWQKTMDDFEGPCQGWTISRKIEPLLNKSGLFSLSALDFSFMGGAHPNTQIRLMTFDLTTGQPVDIRLIINNDQQDAFLKRVEKSFRQVHELSDTASWSYNGFWFDKGFSLPQYMALTPDGLYLMYNQYEVAPYAAGTTELMIPIDEFLAFLKPEWRDRVAAIKR
;
A
#
# COMPACT_ATOMS: atom_id res chain seq x y z
N MET A 1 -75.22 19.17 -17.10
CA MET A 1 -74.18 19.72 -16.21
C MET A 1 -72.84 19.61 -16.92
N ARG A 2 -72.20 20.74 -17.22
CA ARG A 2 -70.83 20.84 -17.75
C ARG A 2 -69.86 20.84 -16.57
N TYR A 3 -68.74 20.10 -16.66
CA TYR A 3 -67.42 20.40 -16.08
C TYR A 3 -66.37 19.48 -16.74
N PRO A 4 -65.08 19.86 -16.78
CA PRO A 4 -64.35 20.01 -18.03
C PRO A 4 -63.10 19.11 -18.17
N PHE A 5 -62.53 19.15 -19.38
CA PHE A 5 -61.22 18.66 -19.77
C PHE A 5 -60.11 19.06 -18.78
N PHE A 6 -59.29 18.10 -18.36
CA PHE A 6 -57.98 18.34 -17.79
C PHE A 6 -56.90 17.89 -18.79
N SER A 7 -56.08 18.85 -19.21
CA SER A 7 -54.88 18.68 -20.02
C SER A 7 -53.75 18.11 -19.15
N PHE A 8 -53.11 17.04 -19.61
CA PHE A 8 -51.85 16.57 -19.05
C PHE A 8 -50.71 17.52 -19.46
N PRO A 9 -49.82 17.95 -18.52
CA PRO A 9 -48.65 18.72 -18.89
C PRO A 9 -47.57 17.80 -19.48
N SER A 10 -46.97 18.28 -20.56
CA SER A 10 -45.81 17.67 -21.23
C SER A 10 -44.64 17.53 -20.26
N ILE A 11 -44.14 16.31 -20.09
CA ILE A 11 -42.88 16.02 -19.39
C ILE A 11 -41.75 16.51 -20.30
N VAL A 12 -41.07 17.58 -19.87
CA VAL A 12 -39.80 18.01 -20.44
C VAL A 12 -38.75 17.01 -20.00
N LEU A 13 -38.27 16.20 -20.94
CA LEU A 13 -37.17 15.26 -20.75
C LEU A 13 -35.88 16.08 -20.65
N SER A 14 -35.48 16.44 -19.43
CA SER A 14 -34.17 17.02 -19.16
C SER A 14 -33.10 15.99 -19.54
N PHE A 15 -32.37 16.25 -20.62
CA PHE A 15 -31.14 15.55 -20.95
C PHE A 15 -30.12 15.78 -19.83
N LEU A 16 -29.95 14.77 -18.98
CA LEU A 16 -28.78 14.64 -18.13
C LEU A 16 -27.55 14.51 -19.04
N LEU A 17 -26.74 15.56 -19.07
CA LEU A 17 -25.40 15.51 -19.62
C LEU A 17 -24.59 14.51 -18.78
N PHE A 18 -24.38 13.32 -19.34
CA PHE A 18 -23.33 12.42 -18.84
C PHE A 18 -22.00 13.14 -19.04
N ALA A 19 -21.39 13.60 -17.95
CA ALA A 19 -19.99 13.94 -17.94
C ALA A 19 -19.22 12.64 -18.23
N GLY A 20 -18.84 12.46 -19.50
CA GLY A 20 -17.97 11.37 -19.91
C GLY A 20 -16.66 11.49 -19.13
N CYS A 21 -16.31 10.45 -18.37
CA CYS A 21 -14.93 10.26 -17.92
C CYS A 21 -14.05 10.20 -19.17
N GLY A 22 -13.38 11.31 -19.49
CA GLY A 22 -12.43 11.37 -20.57
C GLY A 22 -11.24 10.49 -20.24
N VAL A 23 -11.09 9.39 -20.96
CA VAL A 23 -9.81 8.67 -21.00
C VAL A 23 -8.78 9.64 -21.56
N SER A 24 -7.86 10.12 -20.72
CA SER A 24 -6.78 11.01 -21.16
C SER A 24 -5.93 10.27 -22.20
N LYS A 25 -5.70 10.88 -23.36
CA LYS A 25 -4.86 10.31 -24.41
C LYS A 25 -3.42 10.13 -23.91
N SER A 26 -2.68 9.17 -24.46
CA SER A 26 -1.31 8.84 -24.05
C SER A 26 -0.29 9.99 -24.13
N GLY A 27 -0.56 11.04 -24.92
CA GLY A 27 0.24 12.27 -24.94
C GLY A 27 0.04 13.18 -23.73
N ASP A 28 -1.10 13.09 -23.03
CA ASP A 28 -1.42 13.92 -21.86
C ASP A 28 -0.73 13.38 -20.59
N MET A 29 -0.63 12.06 -20.47
CA MET A 29 -0.03 11.39 -19.30
C MET A 29 1.48 11.64 -19.14
N GLN A 30 2.18 12.04 -20.21
CA GLN A 30 3.62 12.34 -20.18
C GLN A 30 3.93 13.71 -19.56
N ASN A 31 2.97 14.63 -19.56
CA ASN A 31 3.18 16.01 -19.11
C ASN A 31 2.62 16.28 -17.71
N ILE A 32 2.17 15.24 -17.00
CA ILE A 32 1.65 15.39 -15.64
C ILE A 32 2.85 15.62 -14.69
N PRO A 33 2.96 16.81 -14.07
CA PRO A 33 4.04 17.08 -13.13
C PRO A 33 3.97 16.17 -11.90
N PRO A 34 5.12 15.82 -11.30
CA PRO A 34 5.15 15.02 -10.08
C PRO A 34 4.53 15.79 -8.91
N LEU A 35 4.08 15.07 -7.88
CA LEU A 35 3.71 15.68 -6.61
C LEU A 35 4.92 16.33 -5.96
N ASN A 36 4.73 17.51 -5.38
CA ASN A 36 5.74 18.11 -4.51
C ASN A 36 5.60 17.49 -3.12
N ILE A 37 6.57 16.65 -2.75
CA ILE A 37 6.57 15.92 -1.49
C ILE A 37 7.75 16.34 -0.62
N ARG A 38 7.53 16.33 0.69
CA ARG A 38 8.57 16.62 1.67
C ARG A 38 8.57 15.57 2.78
N PRO A 39 9.73 15.02 3.16
CA PRO A 39 9.82 14.14 4.32
C PRO A 39 9.35 14.84 5.60
N VAL A 40 8.59 14.11 6.42
CA VAL A 40 8.17 14.52 7.75
C VAL A 40 8.64 13.46 8.73
N THR A 41 9.34 13.88 9.77
CA THR A 41 9.84 12.96 10.79
C THR A 41 9.34 13.37 12.16
N TYR A 42 8.89 12.40 12.93
CA TYR A 42 8.63 12.51 14.36
C TYR A 42 9.35 11.37 15.07
N GLN A 43 10.06 11.70 16.13
CA GLN A 43 10.72 10.71 16.98
C GLN A 43 10.53 11.12 18.43
N LYS A 44 10.16 10.16 19.26
CA LYS A 44 10.05 10.34 20.71
C LYS A 44 10.46 9.07 21.41
N ALA A 45 11.20 9.23 22.50
CA ALA A 45 11.60 8.12 23.35
C ALA A 45 11.48 8.48 24.83
N GLU A 46 11.13 7.50 25.65
CA GLU A 46 11.05 7.61 27.11
C GLU A 46 11.67 6.39 27.77
N LYS A 47 12.64 6.60 28.66
CA LYS A 47 13.33 5.52 29.37
C LYS A 47 12.43 4.97 30.49
N VAL A 48 12.24 3.65 30.51
CA VAL A 48 11.25 2.99 31.39
C VAL A 48 11.78 1.79 32.19
N CYS A 49 12.86 1.11 31.76
CA CYS A 49 13.30 -0.15 32.37
C CYS A 49 14.69 -0.13 33.04
N GLY A 50 15.17 1.04 33.48
CA GLY A 50 16.50 1.14 34.07
C GLY A 50 17.58 0.72 33.06
N ASP A 51 18.38 -0.29 33.37
CA ASP A 51 19.45 -0.78 32.48
C ASP A 51 19.04 -2.03 31.66
N LEU A 52 17.83 -2.55 31.84
CA LEU A 52 17.33 -3.71 31.10
C LEU A 52 16.99 -3.32 29.65
N GLN A 53 17.55 -4.04 28.67
CA GLN A 53 17.34 -3.75 27.25
C GLN A 53 16.21 -4.60 26.64
N PRO A 54 15.40 -4.05 25.72
CA PRO A 54 15.32 -2.61 25.40
C PRO A 54 14.83 -1.80 26.61
N ASP A 55 15.45 -0.65 26.89
CA ASP A 55 15.19 0.11 28.13
C ASP A 55 14.17 1.24 28.00
N SER A 56 13.71 1.49 26.77
CA SER A 56 12.96 2.68 26.39
C SER A 56 11.71 2.36 25.57
N LEU A 57 10.69 3.18 25.72
CA LEU A 57 9.57 3.30 24.78
C LEU A 57 10.01 4.20 23.64
N THR A 58 9.88 3.75 22.40
CA THR A 58 10.34 4.49 21.22
C THR A 58 9.23 4.55 20.17
N LEU A 59 8.91 5.75 19.70
CA LEU A 59 8.02 5.96 18.56
C LEU A 59 8.78 6.73 17.48
N GLU A 60 8.89 6.13 16.30
CA GLU A 60 9.52 6.74 15.14
C GLU A 60 8.52 6.73 13.98
N LEU A 61 8.26 7.91 13.42
CA LEU A 61 7.38 8.09 12.29
C LEU A 61 8.14 8.84 11.21
N PHE A 62 8.34 8.20 10.07
CA PHE A 62 8.94 8.76 8.87
C PHE A 62 7.88 8.76 7.77
N SER A 63 7.32 9.93 7.48
CA SER A 63 6.20 10.11 6.57
C SER A 63 6.52 11.14 5.49
N LEU A 64 5.51 11.47 4.68
CA LEU A 64 5.56 12.44 3.61
C LEU A 64 4.43 13.45 3.79
N SER A 65 4.75 14.74 3.64
CA SER A 65 3.77 15.79 3.40
C SER A 65 3.61 16.03 1.91
N LEU A 66 2.38 16.29 1.48
CA LEU A 66 2.06 16.71 0.11
C LEU A 66 1.92 18.24 0.10
N ASP A 67 3.05 18.96 0.00
CA ASP A 67 3.13 20.42 0.21
C ASP A 67 2.29 21.19 -0.84
N SER A 68 2.37 20.81 -2.11
CA SER A 68 1.53 21.37 -3.18
C SER A 68 1.07 20.29 -4.16
N VAL A 69 -0.21 20.33 -4.53
CA VAL A 69 -0.81 19.39 -5.48
C VAL A 69 -1.03 20.11 -6.81
N PRO A 70 -0.42 19.65 -7.91
CA PRO A 70 -0.70 20.17 -9.24
C PRO A 70 -2.20 20.13 -9.58
N GLU A 71 -2.65 21.11 -10.37
CA GLU A 71 -4.04 21.20 -10.79
C GLU A 71 -4.50 19.93 -11.50
N GLY A 72 -5.73 19.49 -11.21
CA GLY A 72 -6.32 18.28 -11.79
C GLY A 72 -5.91 16.96 -11.12
N LEU A 73 -4.97 16.97 -10.17
CA LEU A 73 -4.62 15.77 -9.40
C LEU A 73 -5.46 15.63 -8.13
N LEU A 74 -5.89 14.40 -7.87
CA LEU A 74 -6.71 13.99 -6.74
C LEU A 74 -5.85 13.14 -5.80
N VAL A 75 -5.65 13.61 -4.56
CA VAL A 75 -4.73 12.98 -3.61
C VAL A 75 -5.40 12.56 -2.30
N ASP A 76 -6.71 12.67 -2.19
CA ASP A 76 -7.41 12.47 -0.91
C ASP A 76 -7.25 11.04 -0.39
N SER A 77 -7.33 10.02 -1.26
CA SER A 77 -7.07 8.63 -0.85
C SER A 77 -5.61 8.38 -0.47
N LEU A 78 -4.66 9.05 -1.13
CA LEU A 78 -3.24 8.98 -0.76
C LEU A 78 -2.99 9.63 0.61
N ARG A 79 -3.53 10.83 0.85
CA ARG A 79 -3.46 11.52 2.16
C ARG A 79 -4.09 10.68 3.25
N ALA A 80 -5.31 10.19 3.02
CA ALA A 80 -6.01 9.35 3.98
C ALA A 80 -5.25 8.05 4.29
N PHE A 81 -4.57 7.46 3.30
CA PHE A 81 -3.68 6.33 3.54
C PHE A 81 -2.48 6.72 4.41
N ILE A 82 -1.78 7.82 4.07
CA ILE A 82 -0.63 8.31 4.82
C ILE A 82 -1.02 8.57 6.29
N ASP A 83 -2.08 9.34 6.51
CA ASP A 83 -2.55 9.71 7.85
C ASP A 83 -2.98 8.47 8.65
N ARG A 84 -3.78 7.58 8.04
CA ARG A 84 -4.20 6.33 8.69
C ARG A 84 -3.01 5.45 9.03
N PHE A 85 -2.06 5.30 8.11
CA PHE A 85 -0.89 4.46 8.33
C PHE A 85 -0.03 4.99 9.48
N VAL A 86 0.25 6.29 9.48
CA VAL A 86 1.14 6.92 10.47
C VAL A 86 0.48 7.01 11.85
N LEU A 87 -0.81 7.34 11.92
CA LEU A 87 -1.53 7.63 13.17
C LEU A 87 -2.40 6.48 13.68
N ALA A 88 -2.35 5.30 13.06
CA ALA A 88 -3.07 4.12 13.54
C ALA A 88 -2.72 3.79 14.99
N THR A 89 -3.74 3.55 15.81
CA THR A 89 -3.57 3.02 17.16
C THR A 89 -3.60 1.48 17.13
N ASP A 90 -3.38 0.84 18.28
CA ASP A 90 -3.50 -0.63 18.42
C ASP A 90 -4.94 -1.12 18.18
N SER A 91 -5.92 -0.21 18.21
CA SER A 91 -7.30 -0.48 17.80
C SER A 91 -7.46 -0.18 16.31
N ALA A 92 -7.75 -1.21 15.52
CA ALA A 92 -7.75 -1.18 14.06
C ALA A 92 -8.58 -0.05 13.41
N ASP A 93 -9.58 0.50 14.12
CA ASP A 93 -10.50 1.51 13.61
C ASP A 93 -10.28 2.93 14.17
N MET A 94 -9.27 3.12 15.05
CA MET A 94 -9.02 4.41 15.69
C MET A 94 -7.67 5.02 15.29
N LEU A 95 -7.70 6.32 15.01
CA LEU A 95 -6.52 7.14 14.73
C LEU A 95 -6.25 8.09 15.89
N ALA A 96 -4.99 8.24 16.26
CA ALA A 96 -4.57 9.32 17.14
C ALA A 96 -4.72 10.68 16.43
N PRO A 97 -5.10 11.76 17.14
CA PRO A 97 -5.19 13.10 16.55
C PRO A 97 -3.86 13.63 16.01
N ASP A 98 -2.76 13.28 16.67
CA ASP A 98 -1.40 13.71 16.37
C ASP A 98 -0.38 12.70 16.94
N PRO A 99 0.91 12.80 16.54
CA PRO A 99 1.96 11.90 17.04
C PRO A 99 2.17 11.92 18.56
N ASP A 100 1.97 13.05 19.24
CA ASP A 100 2.13 13.13 20.71
C ASP A 100 1.02 12.39 21.45
N SER A 101 -0.20 12.47 20.92
CA SER A 101 -1.36 11.70 21.38
C SER A 101 -1.17 10.21 21.10
N LEU A 102 -0.55 9.83 19.97
CA LEU A 102 -0.18 8.45 19.68
C LEU A 102 0.84 7.94 20.70
N PHE A 103 1.90 8.72 20.96
CA PHE A 103 2.91 8.37 21.96
C PHE A 103 2.30 8.23 23.35
N SER A 104 1.44 9.15 23.76
CA SER A 104 0.79 9.12 25.09
C SER A 104 -0.07 7.86 25.28
N GLN A 105 -0.81 7.45 24.25
CA GLN A 105 -1.57 6.19 24.25
C GLN A 105 -0.63 4.98 24.32
N PHE A 106 0.46 5.00 23.56
CA PHE A 106 1.49 3.95 23.57
C PHE A 106 2.11 3.78 24.96
N VAL A 107 2.45 4.87 25.66
CA VAL A 107 2.93 4.83 27.05
C VAL A 107 1.87 4.26 28.00
N GLY A 108 0.60 4.69 27.87
CA GLY A 108 -0.49 4.17 28.68
C GLY A 108 -0.72 2.66 28.49
N ASN A 109 -0.66 2.18 27.25
CA ASN A 109 -0.79 0.75 26.93
C ASN A 109 0.38 -0.06 27.49
N TRP A 110 1.60 0.46 27.37
CA TRP A 110 2.77 -0.16 27.98
C TRP A 110 2.63 -0.26 29.50
N GLN A 111 2.25 0.82 30.18
CA GLN A 111 2.14 0.84 31.64
C GLN A 111 1.09 -0.16 32.12
N LYS A 112 -0.10 -0.17 31.50
CA LYS A 112 -1.14 -1.15 31.81
C LYS A 112 -0.66 -2.58 31.61
N THR A 113 0.14 -2.83 30.57
CA THR A 113 0.66 -4.17 30.29
C THR A 113 1.72 -4.59 31.31
N MET A 114 2.59 -3.65 31.72
CA MET A 114 3.64 -3.94 32.70
C MET A 114 3.12 -4.07 34.13
N ASP A 115 2.02 -3.41 34.48
CA ASP A 115 1.36 -3.58 35.79
C ASP A 115 0.91 -5.04 36.04
N ASP A 116 0.53 -5.74 34.98
CA ASP A 116 0.06 -7.14 35.02
C ASP A 116 1.15 -8.17 34.65
N PHE A 117 2.36 -7.74 34.28
CA PHE A 117 3.40 -8.62 33.72
C PHE A 117 4.36 -9.14 34.78
N GLU A 118 4.35 -10.45 35.02
CA GLU A 118 5.26 -11.14 35.96
C GLU A 118 6.65 -11.46 35.38
N GLY A 119 7.23 -10.53 34.60
CA GLY A 119 8.52 -10.73 33.93
C GLY A 119 9.44 -9.51 33.99
N PRO A 120 10.64 -9.57 33.36
CA PRO A 120 11.53 -8.42 33.32
C PRO A 120 10.91 -7.29 32.49
N CYS A 121 11.03 -6.06 32.99
CA CYS A 121 10.65 -4.87 32.25
C CYS A 121 11.30 -4.86 30.87
N GLN A 122 10.50 -4.57 29.84
CA GLN A 122 10.95 -4.44 28.46
C GLN A 122 10.34 -3.18 27.85
N GLY A 123 11.20 -2.34 27.29
CA GLY A 123 10.83 -1.21 26.46
C GLY A 123 10.21 -1.67 25.14
N TRP A 124 9.35 -0.84 24.59
CA TRP A 124 8.63 -1.11 23.35
C TRP A 124 9.07 -0.16 22.24
N THR A 125 8.90 -0.55 21.00
CA THR A 125 9.19 0.28 19.84
C THR A 125 8.09 0.18 18.81
N ILE A 126 7.65 1.31 18.28
CA ILE A 126 6.87 1.41 17.05
C ILE A 126 7.68 2.26 16.08
N SER A 127 7.94 1.74 14.89
CA SER A 127 8.61 2.46 13.82
C SER A 127 7.80 2.32 12.53
N ARG A 128 7.36 3.45 11.98
CA ARG A 128 6.56 3.50 10.75
C ARG A 128 7.24 4.36 9.72
N LYS A 129 7.39 3.84 8.50
CA LYS A 129 8.12 4.50 7.43
C LYS A 129 7.37 4.42 6.11
N ILE A 130 7.12 5.56 5.48
CA ILE A 130 6.59 5.67 4.11
C ILE A 130 7.71 6.17 3.19
N GLU A 131 8.00 5.41 2.14
CA GLU A 131 8.99 5.75 1.13
C GLU A 131 8.35 5.83 -0.25
N PRO A 132 8.54 6.92 -1.01
CA PRO A 132 8.04 7.00 -2.37
C PRO A 132 8.85 6.07 -3.27
N LEU A 133 8.17 5.23 -4.03
CA LEU A 133 8.76 4.33 -5.04
C LEU A 133 8.60 4.87 -6.47
N LEU A 134 7.54 5.65 -6.71
CA LEU A 134 7.23 6.27 -8.00
C LEU A 134 6.48 7.58 -7.75
N ASN A 135 6.79 8.62 -8.49
CA ASN A 135 6.06 9.88 -8.48
C ASN A 135 6.16 10.51 -9.88
N LYS A 136 5.44 9.93 -10.85
CA LYS A 136 5.61 10.25 -12.27
C LYS A 136 4.35 9.91 -13.06
N SER A 137 4.03 10.71 -14.09
CA SER A 137 2.92 10.45 -15.01
C SER A 137 1.56 10.25 -14.32
N GLY A 138 1.30 11.05 -13.27
CA GLY A 138 0.07 10.94 -12.48
C GLY A 138 -0.07 9.62 -11.70
N LEU A 139 1.03 8.88 -11.50
CA LEU A 139 1.10 7.71 -10.65
C LEU A 139 2.02 8.00 -9.46
N PHE A 140 1.55 7.62 -8.28
CA PHE A 140 2.34 7.69 -7.05
C PHE A 140 2.38 6.32 -6.39
N SER A 141 3.56 5.72 -6.30
CA SER A 141 3.74 4.46 -5.58
C SER A 141 4.54 4.68 -4.31
N LEU A 142 4.28 3.86 -3.32
CA LEU A 142 4.98 3.90 -2.04
C LEU A 142 5.20 2.51 -1.46
N SER A 143 6.21 2.42 -0.60
CA SER A 143 6.38 1.36 0.39
C SER A 143 6.03 1.92 1.76
N ALA A 144 5.19 1.23 2.51
CA ALA A 144 4.82 1.59 3.88
C ALA A 144 5.20 0.45 4.83
N LEU A 145 6.29 0.65 5.58
CA LEU A 145 6.82 -0.28 6.57
C LEU A 145 6.25 0.04 7.96
N ASP A 146 5.65 -0.95 8.59
CA ASP A 146 5.15 -0.91 9.96
C ASP A 146 5.93 -1.95 10.77
N PHE A 147 6.71 -1.47 11.73
CA PHE A 147 7.50 -2.28 12.65
C PHE A 147 7.01 -2.05 14.07
N SER A 148 6.82 -3.12 14.82
CA SER A 148 6.55 -3.04 16.24
C SER A 148 7.28 -4.11 17.04
N PHE A 149 7.85 -3.71 18.16
CA PHE A 149 8.32 -4.60 19.22
C PHE A 149 7.61 -4.20 20.51
N MET A 150 6.75 -5.07 21.02
CA MET A 150 5.97 -4.80 22.24
C MET A 150 6.26 -5.86 23.30
N GLY A 151 7.52 -6.31 23.37
CA GLY A 151 7.96 -7.46 24.16
C GLY A 151 7.78 -8.80 23.43
N GLY A 152 8.30 -9.87 24.02
CA GLY A 152 8.23 -11.23 23.48
C GLY A 152 9.48 -11.66 22.70
N ALA A 153 9.36 -12.71 21.89
CA ALA A 153 10.52 -13.36 21.27
C ALA A 153 11.11 -12.59 20.07
N HIS A 154 10.30 -11.86 19.32
CA HIS A 154 10.71 -11.15 18.10
C HIS A 154 9.75 -9.99 17.79
N PRO A 155 10.16 -9.02 16.95
CA PRO A 155 9.28 -7.96 16.49
C PRO A 155 8.28 -8.45 15.43
N ASN A 156 7.25 -7.64 15.18
CA ASN A 156 6.38 -7.73 14.03
C ASN A 156 6.84 -6.73 12.96
N THR A 157 6.79 -7.13 11.69
CA THR A 157 7.07 -6.24 10.57
C THR A 157 6.12 -6.54 9.42
N GLN A 158 5.50 -5.49 8.88
CA GLN A 158 4.69 -5.56 7.68
C GLN A 158 5.12 -4.45 6.73
N ILE A 159 5.29 -4.78 5.46
CA ILE A 159 5.53 -3.81 4.40
C ILE A 159 4.33 -3.85 3.44
N ARG A 160 3.78 -2.69 3.11
CA ARG A 160 2.70 -2.52 2.13
C ARG A 160 3.23 -1.77 0.93
N LEU A 161 3.13 -2.41 -0.23
CA LEU A 161 3.40 -1.81 -1.53
C LEU A 161 2.08 -1.39 -2.15
N MET A 162 2.00 -0.12 -2.58
CA MET A 162 0.78 0.43 -3.19
C MET A 162 1.13 1.39 -4.32
N THR A 163 0.22 1.49 -5.28
CA THR A 163 0.22 2.52 -6.32
C THR A 163 -1.11 3.26 -6.29
N PHE A 164 -1.05 4.59 -6.40
CA PHE A 164 -2.20 5.47 -6.51
C PHE A 164 -2.21 6.11 -7.89
N ASP A 165 -3.39 6.12 -8.49
CA ASP A 165 -3.71 6.89 -9.66
C ASP A 165 -4.17 8.28 -9.21
N LEU A 166 -3.33 9.28 -9.44
CA LEU A 166 -3.61 10.66 -9.04
C LEU A 166 -4.58 11.38 -9.98
N THR A 167 -4.88 10.84 -11.16
CA THR A 167 -5.87 11.44 -12.07
C THR A 167 -7.29 10.99 -11.72
N THR A 168 -7.44 9.80 -11.14
CA THR A 168 -8.72 9.30 -10.62
C THR A 168 -8.85 9.42 -9.10
N GLY A 169 -7.73 9.64 -8.40
CA GLY A 169 -7.66 9.69 -6.95
C GLY A 169 -7.79 8.33 -6.27
N GLN A 170 -7.68 7.22 -7.01
CA GLN A 170 -7.93 5.88 -6.50
C GLN A 170 -6.65 5.04 -6.37
N PRO A 171 -6.57 4.11 -5.41
CA PRO A 171 -5.54 3.08 -5.43
C PRO A 171 -5.71 2.19 -6.67
N VAL A 172 -4.59 1.78 -7.25
CA VAL A 172 -4.52 0.88 -8.40
C VAL A 172 -4.45 -0.56 -7.89
N ASP A 173 -5.50 -1.35 -8.13
CA ASP A 173 -5.40 -2.80 -7.96
C ASP A 173 -4.69 -3.41 -9.18
N ILE A 174 -3.44 -3.82 -8.98
CA ILE A 174 -2.61 -4.43 -10.03
C ILE A 174 -3.33 -5.61 -10.70
N ARG A 175 -4.12 -6.39 -9.95
CA ARG A 175 -4.84 -7.56 -10.48
C ARG A 175 -5.90 -7.16 -11.51
N LEU A 176 -6.49 -5.97 -11.35
CA LEU A 176 -7.53 -5.45 -12.24
C LEU A 176 -6.97 -4.77 -13.49
N ILE A 177 -5.68 -4.43 -13.53
CA ILE A 177 -5.05 -3.82 -14.70
C ILE A 177 -4.37 -4.84 -15.62
N ILE A 178 -4.18 -6.08 -15.16
CA ILE A 178 -3.78 -7.20 -16.00
C ILE A 178 -4.91 -7.51 -16.99
N ASN A 179 -4.54 -7.73 -18.25
CA ASN A 179 -5.46 -8.16 -19.28
C ASN A 179 -6.00 -9.56 -18.93
N ASN A 180 -7.32 -9.75 -19.04
CA ASN A 180 -7.99 -11.01 -18.71
C ASN A 180 -7.35 -12.21 -19.44
N ASP A 181 -6.97 -12.03 -20.71
CA ASP A 181 -6.36 -13.09 -21.52
C ASP A 181 -4.89 -13.39 -21.14
N GLN A 182 -4.33 -12.59 -20.23
CA GLN A 182 -2.94 -12.69 -19.78
C GLN A 182 -2.81 -13.06 -18.30
N GLN A 183 -3.91 -13.24 -17.56
CA GLN A 183 -3.91 -13.54 -16.13
C GLN A 183 -3.05 -14.78 -15.80
N ASP A 184 -3.29 -15.90 -16.50
CA ASP A 184 -2.54 -17.14 -16.29
C ASP A 184 -1.06 -17.02 -16.69
N ALA A 185 -0.78 -16.30 -17.77
CA ALA A 185 0.59 -16.07 -18.24
C ALA A 185 1.38 -15.21 -17.26
N PHE A 186 0.73 -14.16 -16.72
CA PHE A 186 1.30 -13.30 -15.69
C PHE A 186 1.55 -14.08 -14.40
N LEU A 187 0.58 -14.87 -13.93
CA LEU A 187 0.73 -15.69 -12.72
C LEU A 187 1.91 -16.66 -12.85
N LYS A 188 2.01 -17.38 -13.97
CA LYS A 188 3.14 -18.28 -14.26
C LYS A 188 4.49 -17.55 -14.32
N ARG A 189 4.49 -16.33 -14.87
CA ARG A 189 5.71 -15.52 -14.94
C ARG A 189 6.20 -15.12 -13.55
N VAL A 190 5.29 -14.73 -12.65
CA VAL A 190 5.61 -14.42 -11.25
C VAL A 190 6.01 -15.68 -10.49
N GLU A 191 5.32 -16.81 -10.70
CA GLU A 191 5.68 -18.12 -10.13
C GLU A 191 7.12 -18.49 -10.49
N LYS A 192 7.50 -18.31 -11.76
CA LYS A 192 8.86 -18.56 -12.21
C LYS A 192 9.88 -17.70 -11.47
N SER A 193 9.61 -16.40 -11.26
CA SER A 193 10.49 -15.54 -10.45
C SER A 193 10.59 -16.05 -9.02
N PHE A 194 9.47 -16.45 -8.41
CA PHE A 194 9.45 -16.98 -7.04
C PHE A 194 10.30 -18.24 -6.92
N ARG A 195 10.12 -19.20 -7.84
CA ARG A 195 10.93 -20.42 -7.88
C ARG A 195 12.42 -20.11 -8.06
N GLN A 196 12.77 -19.15 -8.91
CA GLN A 196 14.16 -18.76 -9.14
C GLN A 196 14.83 -18.19 -7.88
N VAL A 197 14.16 -17.28 -7.16
CA VAL A 197 14.70 -16.67 -5.92
C VAL A 197 14.91 -17.72 -4.83
N HIS A 198 14.08 -18.76 -4.81
CA HIS A 198 14.16 -19.86 -3.84
C HIS A 198 14.89 -21.11 -4.36
N GLU A 199 15.58 -21.00 -5.51
CA GLU A 199 16.35 -22.09 -6.14
C GLU A 199 15.54 -23.40 -6.35
N LEU A 200 14.24 -23.25 -6.61
CA LEU A 200 13.31 -24.35 -6.80
C LEU A 200 13.26 -24.78 -8.28
N SER A 201 13.17 -26.09 -8.51
CA SER A 201 12.80 -26.62 -9.84
C SER A 201 11.33 -26.30 -10.17
N ASP A 202 11.00 -26.34 -11.47
CA ASP A 202 9.64 -26.09 -11.98
C ASP A 202 8.59 -27.04 -11.38
N THR A 203 9.02 -28.23 -10.91
CA THR A 203 8.14 -29.26 -10.33
C THR A 203 8.33 -29.44 -8.83
N ALA A 204 9.14 -28.58 -8.17
CA ALA A 204 9.36 -28.69 -6.74
C ALA A 204 8.04 -28.50 -5.97
N SER A 205 7.81 -29.35 -4.95
CA SER A 205 6.66 -29.26 -4.05
C SER A 205 6.77 -28.04 -3.15
N TRP A 206 5.70 -27.25 -3.06
CA TRP A 206 5.66 -26.07 -2.17
C TRP A 206 5.82 -26.45 -0.71
N SER A 207 5.02 -27.40 -0.23
CA SER A 207 4.99 -27.78 1.19
C SER A 207 6.29 -28.43 1.66
N TYR A 208 6.94 -29.23 0.81
CA TYR A 208 8.26 -29.81 1.13
C TYR A 208 9.33 -28.72 1.29
N ASN A 209 9.20 -27.62 0.55
CA ASN A 209 10.10 -26.47 0.64
C ASN A 209 9.59 -25.39 1.62
N GLY A 210 8.59 -25.70 2.45
CA GLY A 210 8.12 -24.80 3.50
C GLY A 210 7.15 -23.70 3.07
N PHE A 211 6.59 -23.76 1.86
CA PHE A 211 5.64 -22.77 1.34
C PHE A 211 4.18 -23.24 1.42
N TRP A 212 3.27 -22.32 1.77
CA TRP A 212 1.85 -22.56 2.04
C TRP A 212 0.92 -22.26 0.85
N PHE A 213 1.35 -22.64 -0.35
CA PHE A 213 0.54 -22.53 -1.56
C PHE A 213 -0.46 -23.70 -1.69
N ASP A 214 -1.38 -23.82 -0.73
CA ASP A 214 -2.29 -24.97 -0.59
C ASP A 214 -3.21 -25.19 -1.81
N LYS A 215 -3.55 -24.11 -2.50
CA LYS A 215 -4.43 -24.11 -3.69
C LYS A 215 -3.68 -23.80 -4.99
N GLY A 216 -2.36 -23.96 -4.98
CA GLY A 216 -1.47 -23.53 -6.06
C GLY A 216 -0.89 -22.14 -5.81
N PHE A 217 0.02 -21.74 -6.70
CA PHE A 217 0.71 -20.47 -6.60
C PHE A 217 -0.27 -19.29 -6.67
N SER A 218 -0.06 -18.29 -5.81
CA SER A 218 -0.86 -17.07 -5.77
C SER A 218 0.05 -15.86 -5.70
N LEU A 219 -0.34 -14.76 -6.35
CA LEU A 219 0.33 -13.46 -6.24
C LEU A 219 0.37 -12.99 -4.78
N PRO A 220 1.37 -12.17 -4.39
CA PRO A 220 1.37 -11.59 -3.06
C PRO A 220 0.23 -10.59 -2.88
N GLN A 221 -0.03 -10.27 -1.62
CA GLN A 221 -1.01 -9.26 -1.24
C GLN A 221 -0.59 -7.88 -1.76
N TYR A 222 0.69 -7.54 -1.64
CA TYR A 222 1.21 -6.20 -1.92
C TYR A 222 2.08 -6.15 -3.17
N MET A 223 1.75 -5.19 -4.03
CA MET A 223 2.44 -4.94 -5.28
C MET A 223 2.41 -3.45 -5.59
N ALA A 224 3.47 -2.91 -6.18
CA ALA A 224 3.54 -1.52 -6.61
C ALA A 224 4.29 -1.37 -7.93
N LEU A 225 3.86 -0.40 -8.73
CA LEU A 225 4.62 0.07 -9.89
C LEU A 225 5.84 0.87 -9.45
N THR A 226 6.97 0.63 -10.08
CA THR A 226 8.22 1.36 -9.89
C THR A 226 8.77 1.78 -11.27
N PRO A 227 9.80 2.64 -11.32
CA PRO A 227 10.51 2.91 -12.56
C PRO A 227 11.07 1.66 -13.26
N ASP A 228 11.48 0.65 -12.48
CA ASP A 228 12.12 -0.56 -12.99
C ASP A 228 11.11 -1.64 -13.42
N GLY A 229 9.88 -1.59 -12.90
CA GLY A 229 8.83 -2.54 -13.21
C GLY A 229 7.80 -2.74 -12.10
N LEU A 230 7.16 -3.89 -12.11
CA LEU A 230 6.25 -4.28 -11.04
C LEU A 230 7.05 -4.90 -9.90
N TYR A 231 7.05 -4.24 -8.74
CA TYR A 231 7.58 -4.76 -7.50
C TYR A 231 6.49 -5.54 -6.77
N LEU A 232 6.75 -6.80 -6.45
CA LEU A 232 5.88 -7.68 -5.69
C LEU A 232 6.62 -8.15 -4.43
N MET A 233 5.92 -8.28 -3.32
CA MET A 233 6.55 -8.72 -2.08
C MET A 233 5.60 -9.55 -1.23
N TYR A 234 6.05 -10.73 -0.84
CA TYR A 234 5.42 -11.54 0.20
C TYR A 234 5.99 -11.15 1.55
N ASN A 235 5.10 -10.80 2.49
CA ASN A 235 5.49 -10.55 3.87
C ASN A 235 5.81 -11.84 4.62
N GLN A 236 6.44 -11.70 5.79
CA GLN A 236 6.53 -12.77 6.78
C GLN A 236 5.13 -13.31 7.07
N TYR A 237 5.01 -14.63 7.26
CA TYR A 237 3.73 -15.33 7.47
C TYR A 237 2.74 -15.28 6.30
N GLU A 238 3.07 -14.67 5.16
CA GLU A 238 2.14 -14.63 4.03
C GLU A 238 2.07 -15.99 3.32
N VAL A 239 3.23 -16.56 3.01
CA VAL A 239 3.34 -17.86 2.32
C VAL A 239 4.35 -18.81 2.97
N ALA A 240 5.00 -18.40 4.06
CA ALA A 240 6.00 -19.18 4.77
C ALA A 240 6.14 -18.70 6.24
N PRO A 241 6.74 -19.49 7.15
CA PRO A 241 6.99 -19.08 8.53
C PRO A 241 7.85 -17.81 8.64
N TYR A 242 7.77 -17.11 9.77
CA TYR A 242 8.57 -15.90 10.05
C TYR A 242 10.06 -16.02 9.70
N ALA A 243 10.66 -17.17 10.04
CA ALA A 243 12.08 -17.43 9.83
C ALA A 243 12.50 -17.43 8.35
N ALA A 244 11.55 -17.60 7.42
CA ALA A 244 11.80 -17.49 5.97
C ALA A 244 11.95 -16.03 5.52
N GLY A 245 11.58 -15.06 6.35
CA GLY A 245 11.64 -13.63 6.01
C GLY A 245 10.60 -13.22 4.98
N THR A 246 10.88 -12.13 4.28
CA THR A 246 10.10 -11.65 3.14
C THR A 246 10.62 -12.27 1.84
N THR A 247 9.80 -12.29 0.79
CA THR A 247 10.25 -12.61 -0.58
C THR A 247 9.94 -11.45 -1.49
N GLU A 248 10.97 -10.88 -2.11
CA GLU A 248 10.87 -9.74 -3.03
C GLU A 248 11.05 -10.20 -4.48
N LEU A 249 10.18 -9.75 -5.37
CA LEU A 249 10.22 -10.08 -6.80
C LEU A 249 10.07 -8.80 -7.63
N MET A 250 10.85 -8.70 -8.71
CA MET A 250 10.71 -7.62 -9.70
C MET A 250 10.38 -8.23 -11.06
N ILE A 251 9.28 -7.78 -11.67
CA ILE A 251 9.00 -8.05 -13.09
C ILE A 251 9.41 -6.80 -13.87
N PRO A 252 10.45 -6.88 -14.73
CA PRO A 252 10.94 -5.73 -15.48
C PRO A 252 9.83 -5.05 -16.25
N ILE A 253 9.86 -3.71 -16.29
CA ILE A 253 8.78 -2.91 -16.87
C ILE A 253 8.44 -3.33 -18.30
N ASP A 254 9.44 -3.65 -19.13
CA ASP A 254 9.22 -4.08 -20.52
C ASP A 254 8.46 -5.40 -20.63
N GLU A 255 8.74 -6.35 -19.73
CA GLU A 255 7.97 -7.59 -19.65
C GLU A 255 6.57 -7.34 -19.11
N PHE A 256 6.47 -6.47 -18.08
CA PHE A 256 5.20 -6.19 -17.43
C PHE A 256 4.17 -5.56 -18.39
N LEU A 257 4.62 -4.68 -19.30
CA LEU A 257 3.79 -4.05 -20.32
C LEU A 257 3.02 -5.04 -21.21
N ALA A 258 3.55 -6.25 -21.41
CA ALA A 258 2.91 -7.27 -22.23
C ALA A 258 1.62 -7.82 -21.58
N PHE A 259 1.55 -7.85 -20.24
CA PHE A 259 0.42 -8.39 -19.49
C PHE A 259 -0.71 -7.38 -19.28
N LEU A 260 -0.44 -6.09 -19.47
CA LEU A 260 -1.40 -5.01 -19.17
C LEU A 260 -2.53 -4.90 -20.18
N LYS A 261 -3.69 -4.44 -19.69
CA LYS A 261 -4.77 -3.90 -20.52
C LYS A 261 -4.25 -2.71 -21.37
N PRO A 262 -4.76 -2.51 -22.59
CA PRO A 262 -4.26 -1.48 -23.51
C PRO A 262 -4.17 -0.07 -22.88
N GLU A 263 -5.20 0.34 -22.15
CA GLU A 263 -5.27 1.65 -21.49
C GLU A 263 -4.20 1.84 -20.39
N TRP A 264 -3.78 0.76 -19.74
CA TRP A 264 -2.71 0.79 -18.74
C TRP A 264 -1.32 0.66 -19.35
N ARG A 265 -1.19 0.00 -20.51
CA ARG A 265 0.10 -0.18 -21.18
C ARG A 265 0.75 1.15 -21.52
N ASP A 266 0.03 2.06 -22.16
CA ASP A 266 0.57 3.38 -22.54
C ASP A 266 0.99 4.21 -21.32
N ARG A 267 0.20 4.11 -20.25
CA ARG A 267 0.42 4.82 -19.00
C ARG A 267 1.67 4.32 -18.27
N VAL A 268 1.80 3.01 -18.12
CA VAL A 268 2.98 2.40 -17.49
C VAL A 268 4.22 2.61 -18.38
N ALA A 269 4.09 2.58 -19.70
CA ALA A 269 5.20 2.86 -20.61
C ALA A 269 5.72 4.30 -20.50
N ALA A 270 4.89 5.26 -20.06
CA ALA A 270 5.30 6.64 -19.81
C ALA A 270 6.25 6.77 -18.61
N ILE A 271 6.26 5.82 -17.67
CA ILE A 271 7.19 5.82 -16.52
C ILE A 271 8.65 5.79 -16.99
N LYS A 272 8.94 5.05 -18.06
CA LYS A 272 10.31 4.88 -18.61
C LYS A 272 10.86 6.13 -19.30
N ARG A 273 9.99 7.01 -19.80
CA ARG A 273 10.36 8.16 -20.65
C ARG A 273 10.66 9.36 -19.78
#